data_AF-A0A1H0ANK9-F1
#
_entry.id   AF-A0A1H0ANK9-F1
#
_cell.length_a   1.000
_cell.length_b   1.000
_cell.length_c   1.000
_cell.angle_alpha   90.00
_cell.angle_beta   90.00
_cell.angle_gamma   90.00
#
_symmetry.space_group_name_H-M   'P 1'
#
loop_
_entity.id
_entity.type
_entity.pdbx_description
1 polymer ?
#
loop_
_entity_poly.entity_id
_entity_poly.type
_entity_poly.pdbx_seq_one_letter_code
_entity_poly.pdbx_strand_id
1 'polypeptide(L)'
;MTDRIKIICSHCRKSFSERAQRMKPGYQTQCTHCMRLITFDSSSEDPNIRRPLRDARDIRFKAEEALVLARMAAQAPKRDPVF
;
A
#
# COMPACT_ATOMS: atom_id res chain seq x y z
N MET A 1 4.54 2.00 12.13
CA MET A 1 3.46 1.65 11.18
C MET A 1 4.07 1.09 9.92
N THR A 2 3.80 -0.18 9.62
CA THR A 2 4.42 -0.96 8.54
C THR A 2 3.70 -0.76 7.21
N ASP A 3 3.74 0.45 6.66
CA ASP A 3 3.14 0.78 5.35
C ASP A 3 4.04 0.33 4.18
N ARG A 4 4.78 -0.76 4.38
CA ARG A 4 5.74 -1.29 3.41
C ARG A 4 5.25 -2.61 2.85
N ILE A 5 5.44 -2.79 1.55
CA ILE A 5 5.04 -3.98 0.81
C ILE A 5 6.31 -4.68 0.34
N LYS A 6 6.32 -6.01 0.47
CA LYS A 6 7.37 -6.84 -0.09
C LYS A 6 7.10 -7.06 -1.57
N ILE A 7 8.04 -6.65 -2.40
CA ILE A 7 8.06 -6.87 -3.85
C ILE A 7 9.09 -7.96 -4.15
N ILE A 8 8.77 -8.85 -5.08
CA ILE A 8 9.72 -9.83 -5.62
C ILE A 8 10.05 -9.40 -7.06
N CYS A 9 11.32 -9.25 -7.38
CA CYS A 9 11.73 -8.94 -8.75
C CYS A 9 11.61 -10.19 -9.63
N SER A 10 10.81 -10.12 -10.71
CA SER A 10 10.66 -11.24 -11.65
C SER A 10 11.95 -11.63 -12.38
N HIS A 11 12.92 -10.71 -12.44
CA HIS A 11 14.21 -10.96 -13.08
C HIS A 11 15.20 -11.68 -12.15
N CYS A 12 15.61 -11.05 -11.05
CA CYS A 12 16.63 -11.61 -10.15
C CYS A 12 16.06 -12.42 -8.98
N ARG A 13 14.73 -12.52 -8.85
CA ARG A 13 13.98 -13.23 -7.79
C ARG A 13 14.25 -12.75 -6.35
N LYS A 14 15.09 -11.73 -6.16
CA LYS A 14 15.32 -11.13 -4.85
C LYS A 14 14.16 -10.22 -4.46
N SER A 15 13.84 -10.20 -3.17
CA SER A 15 12.81 -9.32 -2.63
C SER A 15 13.38 -7.99 -2.14
N PHE A 16 12.56 -6.95 -2.24
CA PHE A 16 12.82 -5.63 -1.65
C PHE A 16 11.50 -5.04 -1.16
N SER A 17 11.58 -3.95 -0.39
CA SER A 17 10.39 -3.33 0.22
C SER A 17 10.17 -1.92 -0.31
N GLU A 18 8.92 -1.56 -0.54
CA GLU A 18 8.51 -0.23 -1.00
C GLU A 18 7.31 0.30 -0.21
N ARG A 19 7.15 1.62 -0.13
CA ARG A 19 6.02 2.26 0.57
C ARG A 19 4.71 2.10 -0.22
N ALA A 20 3.67 1.61 0.43
CA ALA A 20 2.33 1.42 -0.14
C ALA A 20 1.72 2.71 -0.70
N GLN A 21 2.05 3.86 -0.11
CA GLN A 21 1.58 5.16 -0.58
C GLN A 21 2.06 5.51 -2.00
N ARG A 22 3.27 5.07 -2.39
CA ARG A 22 3.87 5.33 -3.71
C ARG A 22 3.38 4.35 -4.78
N MET A 23 3.06 3.13 -4.36
CA MET A 23 2.67 2.01 -5.23
C MET A 23 1.27 2.19 -5.82
N LYS A 24 1.17 2.86 -6.96
CA LYS A 24 -0.06 3.05 -7.76
C LYS A 24 0.16 2.50 -9.18
N PRO A 25 -0.91 2.20 -9.95
CA PRO A 25 -0.76 1.90 -11.37
C PRO A 25 0.03 3.00 -12.08
N GLY A 26 1.00 2.61 -12.90
CA GLY A 26 1.97 3.51 -13.55
C GLY A 26 3.22 3.83 -12.72
N TYR A 27 3.30 3.41 -11.45
CA TYR A 27 4.50 3.61 -10.63
C TYR A 27 5.69 2.83 -11.20
N GLN A 28 6.86 3.47 -11.25
CA GLN A 28 8.10 2.85 -11.70
C GLN A 28 9.15 2.91 -10.61
N THR A 29 9.90 1.82 -10.44
CA THR A 29 11.04 1.78 -9.51
C THR A 29 12.09 0.81 -10.02
N GLN A 30 13.35 1.03 -9.63
CA GLN A 30 14.44 0.12 -9.96
C GLN A 30 14.58 -0.93 -8.87
N CYS A 31 14.74 -2.19 -9.28
CA CYS A 31 15.07 -3.26 -8.36
C CYS A 31 16.39 -2.93 -7.64
N THR A 32 16.38 -2.93 -6.31
CA THR A 32 17.56 -2.61 -5.48
C THR A 32 18.71 -3.61 -5.59
N HIS A 33 18.53 -4.70 -6.33
CA HIS A 33 19.51 -5.78 -6.43
C HIS A 33 20.12 -5.93 -7.82
N CYS A 34 19.31 -5.78 -8.87
CA CYS A 34 19.77 -5.95 -10.26
C CYS A 34 19.61 -4.67 -11.10
N MET A 35 19.15 -3.58 -10.49
CA MET A 35 18.95 -2.27 -11.12
C MET A 35 17.98 -2.27 -12.32
N ARG A 36 17.27 -3.38 -12.55
CA ARG A 36 16.25 -3.47 -13.58
C ARG A 36 15.07 -2.57 -13.22
N LEU A 37 14.65 -1.72 -14.17
CA LEU A 37 13.44 -0.93 -14.05
C LEU A 37 12.21 -1.85 -14.05
N ILE A 38 11.33 -1.65 -13.09
CA ILE A 38 10.06 -2.35 -12.94
C ILE A 38 8.94 -1.32 -13.05
N THR A 39 8.00 -1.56 -13.97
CA THR A 39 6.80 -0.74 -14.14
C THR A 39 5.61 -1.48 -13.54
N PHE A 40 4.95 -0.86 -12.57
CA PHE A 40 3.78 -1.42 -11.92
C PHE A 40 2.52 -1.00 -12.66
N ASP A 41 2.05 -1.85 -13.56
CA ASP A 41 0.81 -1.65 -14.30
C ASP A 41 -0.27 -2.65 -13.86
N SER A 42 -1.50 -2.19 -13.69
CA SER A 42 -2.69 -3.03 -13.48
C SER A 42 -2.99 -3.96 -14.64
N SER A 43 -2.58 -3.62 -15.87
CA SER A 43 -2.78 -4.45 -17.06
C SER A 43 -1.79 -5.62 -17.17
N SER A 44 -0.72 -5.61 -16.36
CA SER A 44 0.34 -6.62 -16.42
C SER A 44 -0.16 -8.01 -16.01
N GLU A 45 0.19 -9.05 -16.77
CA GLU A 45 -0.14 -10.44 -16.43
C GLU A 45 0.72 -10.97 -15.26
N ASP A 46 1.91 -10.39 -15.06
CA ASP A 46 2.88 -10.82 -14.04
C ASP A 46 2.29 -10.71 -12.60
N PRO A 47 2.19 -11.83 -11.85
CA PRO A 47 1.70 -11.81 -10.48
C PRO A 47 2.59 -11.01 -9.52
N ASN A 48 3.89 -10.89 -9.79
CA ASN A 48 4.82 -10.08 -9.00
C ASN A 48 4.61 -8.58 -9.19
N ILE A 49 3.85 -8.17 -10.21
CA ILE A 49 3.42 -6.79 -10.43
C ILE A 49 2.02 -6.58 -9.85
N ARG A 50 1.07 -7.48 -10.14
CA ARG A 50 -0.33 -7.34 -9.70
C ARG A 50 -0.52 -7.48 -8.19
N ARG A 51 0.16 -8.43 -7.54
CA ARG A 51 -0.01 -8.68 -6.10
C ARG A 51 0.46 -7.47 -5.27
N PRO A 52 1.67 -6.91 -5.48
CA PRO A 52 2.08 -5.73 -4.73
C PRO A 52 1.18 -4.51 -4.97
N LEU A 53 0.62 -4.33 -6.17
CA LEU A 53 -0.36 -3.27 -6.44
C LEU A 53 -1.66 -3.46 -5.63
N ARG A 54 -2.13 -4.70 -5.51
CA ARG A 54 -3.30 -5.03 -4.69
C ARG A 54 -3.01 -4.79 -3.21
N ASP A 55 -1.90 -5.32 -2.71
CA ASP A 55 -1.51 -5.15 -1.31
C ASP A 55 -1.34 -3.66 -0.95
N ALA A 56 -0.82 -2.86 -1.88
CA ALA A 56 -0.72 -1.41 -1.71
C ALA A 56 -2.08 -0.73 -1.57
N ARG A 57 -3.02 -1.13 -2.43
CA ARG A 57 -4.39 -0.62 -2.39
C ARG A 57 -5.05 -0.96 -1.05
N ASP A 58 -4.92 -2.21 -0.61
CA ASP A 58 -5.52 -2.67 0.64
C ASP A 58 -4.95 -1.94 1.87
N ILE A 59 -3.64 -1.70 1.91
CA ILE A 59 -3.02 -0.90 2.97
C ILE A 59 -3.56 0.54 2.97
N ARG A 60 -3.69 1.17 1.80
CA ARG A 60 -4.21 2.54 1.71
C ARG A 60 -5.67 2.63 2.14
N PHE A 61 -6.51 1.68 1.74
CA PHE A 61 -7.92 1.66 2.14
C PHE A 61 -8.07 1.43 3.64
N LYS A 62 -7.32 0.50 4.22
CA LYS A 62 -7.31 0.32 5.69
C LYS A 62 -6.86 1.58 6.43
N ALA A 63 -5.87 2.30 5.90
CA ALA A 63 -5.43 3.56 6.49
C ALA A 63 -6.52 4.64 6.40
N GLU A 64 -7.22 4.73 5.27
CA GLU A 64 -8.35 5.66 5.08
C GLU A 64 -9.53 5.33 5.99
N GLU A 65 -9.93 4.06 6.07
CA GLU A 65 -10.99 3.57 6.97
C GLU A 65 -10.67 3.90 8.43
N ALA A 66 -9.43 3.66 8.87
CA ALA A 66 -8.99 4.01 10.22
C ALA A 66 -9.09 5.51 10.50
N LEU A 67 -8.77 6.37 9.51
CA LEU A 67 -8.92 7.82 9.63
C LEU A 67 -10.39 8.25 9.72
N VAL A 68 -11.27 7.64 8.92
CA VAL A 68 -12.71 7.92 8.96
C VAL A 68 -13.31 7.52 10.31
N LEU A 69 -12.98 6.32 10.80
CA LEU A 69 -13.42 5.84 12.11
C LEU A 69 -12.95 6.75 13.25
N ALA A 70 -11.68 7.19 13.21
CA ALA A 70 -11.15 8.12 14.20
C ALA A 70 -11.88 9.48 14.18
N ARG A 71 -12.21 9.99 12.99
CA ARG A 71 -12.99 11.24 12.85
C ARG A 71 -14.41 11.10 13.38
N MET A 72 -15.08 9.98 13.09
CA MET A 72 -16.43 9.71 13.59
C MET A 72 -16.45 9.59 15.12
N ALA A 73 -15.46 8.88 15.70
CA ALA A 73 -15.33 8.76 17.15
C ALA A 73 -15.12 10.11 17.84
N ALA A 74 -14.37 11.03 17.21
CA ALA A 74 -14.16 12.38 17.73
C ALA A 74 -15.41 13.28 17.67
N GLN A 75 -16.38 12.97 16.80
CA GLN A 75 -17.64 13.72 16.66
C GLN A 75 -18.80 13.20 17.52
N ALA A 76 -18.63 12.07 18.23
CA ALA A 76 -19.69 11.53 19.07
C ALA A 76 -20.09 12.56 20.16
N PRO A 77 -21.40 12.85 20.34
CA PRO A 77 -21.84 13.84 21.31
C PRO A 77 -21.40 13.41 22.72
N LYS A 78 -20.72 14.30 23.43
CA LYS A 78 -20.46 14.13 24.86
C LYS A 78 -21.82 14.07 25.54
N ARG A 79 -22.26 12.87 25.94
CA ARG A 79 -23.41 12.72 26.82
C ARG A 79 -23.02 13.36 28.15
N ASP A 80 -23.61 14.50 28.46
CA ASP A 80 -23.45 15.10 29.77
C ASP A 80 -24.01 14.13 30.82
N PRO A 81 -23.25 13.84 31.89
CA PRO A 81 -23.77 13.03 32.98
C PRO A 81 -24.90 13.82 33.64
N VAL A 82 -26.11 13.24 33.63
CA VAL A 82 -27.22 13.74 34.44
C VAL A 82 -26.88 13.38 35.88
N PHE A 83 -26.57 14.39 36.68
CA PHE A 83 -26.38 14.28 38.14
C PHE A 83 -27.72 14.38 38.86
#